data_AF-A0AAD1C376-F1
#
_entry.id   AF-A0AAD1C376-F1
#
_cell.length_a   1.000
_cell.length_b   1.000
_cell.length_c   1.000
_cell.angle_alpha   90.00
_cell.angle_beta   90.00
_cell.angle_gamma   90.00
#
_symmetry.space_group_name_H-M   'P 1'
#
loop_
_entity.id
_entity.type
_entity.pdbx_description
1 polymer ?
#
loop_
_entity_poly.entity_id
_entity_poly.type
_entity_poly.pdbx_seq_one_letter_code
_entity_poly.pdbx_strand_id
1 'polypeptide(L)'
;MPAANLMDHIPLVNIPTFGMCQSLANPTVAAATAAALGVLTPMLCIPATATPWIPGGAPTVLLGNMPALDANSTLMCTWGGVIKILMPGQVQMLIP
;
A
#
# COMPACT_ATOMS: atom_id res chain seq x y z
N MET A 1 -15.84 -3.56 10.52
CA MET A 1 -14.56 -3.95 9.91
C MET A 1 -13.52 -4.02 11.03
N PRO A 2 -12.74 -5.09 11.17
CA PRO A 2 -11.68 -5.16 12.18
C PRO A 2 -10.57 -4.13 11.91
N ALA A 3 -9.89 -3.69 12.96
CA ALA A 3 -8.75 -2.79 12.85
C ALA A 3 -7.55 -3.53 12.26
N ALA A 4 -6.78 -2.86 11.40
CA ALA A 4 -5.57 -3.42 10.78
C ALA A 4 -4.33 -3.15 11.63
N ASN A 5 -3.30 -3.98 11.46
CA ASN A 5 -1.97 -3.82 12.05
C ASN A 5 -0.89 -3.70 10.97
N LEU A 6 0.37 -3.44 11.37
CA LEU A 6 1.45 -3.23 10.40
C LEU A 6 1.76 -4.46 9.52
N MET A 7 1.33 -5.66 9.90
CA MET A 7 1.50 -6.86 9.09
C MET A 7 0.40 -7.08 8.05
N ASP A 8 -0.64 -6.26 8.05
CA ASP A 8 -1.69 -6.27 7.03
C ASP A 8 -1.21 -5.60 5.73
N HIS A 9 -0.09 -6.10 5.22
CA HIS A 9 0.58 -5.61 4.02
C HIS A 9 0.47 -6.57 2.84
N ILE A 10 -0.20 -7.72 2.99
CA ILE A 10 -0.21 -8.77 1.96
C ILE A 10 -0.99 -8.27 0.73
N PRO A 11 -0.37 -8.23 -0.47
CA PRO A 11 -1.05 -7.83 -1.69
C PRO A 11 -2.27 -8.69 -1.96
N LEU A 12 -3.34 -8.08 -2.48
CA LEU A 12 -4.60 -8.72 -2.87
C LEU A 12 -5.39 -9.37 -1.72
N VAL A 13 -4.81 -9.45 -0.51
CA VAL A 13 -5.50 -9.91 0.71
C VAL A 13 -5.90 -8.70 1.55
N ASN A 14 -4.92 -7.88 1.96
CA ASN A 14 -5.17 -6.68 2.75
C ASN A 14 -5.23 -5.43 1.86
N ILE A 15 -4.47 -5.43 0.77
CA ILE A 15 -4.31 -4.27 -0.10
C ILE A 15 -4.84 -4.64 -1.49
N PRO A 16 -6.09 -4.26 -1.80
CA PRO A 16 -6.65 -4.49 -3.13
C PRO A 16 -5.92 -3.64 -4.18
N THR A 17 -6.20 -3.87 -5.45
CA THR A 17 -5.72 -2.99 -6.52
C THR A 17 -6.29 -1.59 -6.37
N PHE A 18 -5.47 -0.55 -6.54
CA PHE A 18 -5.90 0.84 -6.44
C PHE A 18 -5.17 1.73 -7.44
N GLY A 19 -5.84 2.75 -7.96
CA GLY A 19 -5.25 3.76 -8.83
C GLY A 19 -4.54 3.19 -10.07
N MET A 20 -3.75 4.06 -10.72
CA MET A 20 -2.94 3.73 -11.88
C MET A 20 -1.45 3.80 -11.50
N CYS A 21 -0.72 2.69 -11.70
CA CYS A 21 0.72 2.63 -11.56
C CYS A 21 1.40 3.22 -12.79
N GLN A 22 2.38 4.08 -12.55
CA GLN A 22 3.19 4.72 -13.60
C GLN A 22 4.64 4.23 -13.61
N SER A 23 4.96 3.21 -12.82
CA SER A 23 6.32 2.70 -12.69
C SER A 23 6.58 1.58 -13.68
N LEU A 24 7.68 1.68 -14.43
CA LEU A 24 8.19 0.63 -15.32
C LEU A 24 8.73 -0.60 -14.56
N ALA A 25 8.89 -0.51 -13.23
CA ALA A 25 9.20 -1.69 -12.41
C ALA A 25 7.99 -2.65 -12.30
N ASN A 26 6.77 -2.15 -12.56
CA ASN A 26 5.60 -3.01 -12.67
C ASN A 26 5.58 -3.66 -14.08
N PRO A 27 5.60 -5.00 -14.18
CA PRO A 27 5.67 -5.69 -15.46
C PRO A 27 4.48 -5.40 -16.39
N THR A 28 3.29 -5.10 -15.85
CA THR A 28 2.13 -4.75 -16.68
C THR A 28 2.27 -3.38 -17.32
N VAL A 29 2.81 -2.40 -16.58
CA VAL A 29 3.12 -1.05 -17.10
C VAL A 29 4.25 -1.13 -18.13
N ALA A 30 5.29 -1.93 -17.87
CA ALA A 30 6.39 -2.13 -18.79
C ALA A 30 5.94 -2.75 -20.12
N ALA A 31 5.13 -3.82 -20.05
CA ALA A 31 4.59 -4.49 -21.24
C ALA A 31 3.67 -3.57 -22.05
N ALA A 32 2.80 -2.82 -21.37
CA ALA A 32 1.93 -1.85 -22.02
C ALA A 32 2.72 -0.72 -22.69
N THR A 33 3.76 -0.23 -22.01
CA THR A 33 4.62 0.84 -22.53
C THR A 33 5.39 0.37 -23.76
N ALA A 34 5.87 -0.88 -23.75
CA ALA A 34 6.48 -1.50 -24.93
C ALA A 34 5.48 -1.65 -26.09
N ALA A 35 4.23 -2.07 -25.82
CA ALA A 35 3.18 -2.17 -26.83
C ALA A 35 2.77 -0.81 -27.40
N ALA A 36 2.88 0.25 -26.61
CA ALA A 36 2.66 1.64 -27.02
C ALA A 36 3.92 2.31 -27.59
N LEU A 37 4.88 1.52 -28.10
CA LEU A 37 6.10 2.00 -28.75
C LEU A 37 6.95 2.93 -27.85
N GLY A 38 6.98 2.66 -26.55
CA GLY A 38 7.74 3.43 -25.56
C GLY A 38 6.98 4.59 -24.92
N VAL A 39 5.72 4.83 -25.31
CA VAL A 39 4.87 5.81 -24.62
C VAL A 39 4.40 5.22 -23.29
N LEU A 40 4.70 5.92 -22.18
CA LEU A 40 4.30 5.48 -20.84
C LEU A 40 2.79 5.28 -20.80
N THR A 41 2.37 4.03 -20.58
CA THR A 41 0.96 3.66 -20.46
C THR A 41 0.70 3.15 -19.06
N PRO A 42 0.13 4.02 -18.19
CA PRO A 42 -0.21 3.62 -16.84
C PRO A 42 -1.18 2.43 -16.88
N MET A 43 -0.97 1.48 -15.97
CA MET A 43 -1.84 0.31 -15.79
C MET A 43 -2.34 0.25 -14.36
N LEU A 44 -3.40 -0.51 -14.10
CA LEU A 44 -3.90 -0.71 -12.74
C LEU A 44 -2.79 -1.20 -11.82
N CYS A 45 -2.67 -0.58 -10.64
CA CYS A 45 -1.65 -0.99 -9.67
C CYS A 45 -2.06 -2.32 -9.02
N ILE A 46 -1.34 -3.39 -9.36
CA ILE A 46 -1.29 -4.60 -8.54
C ILE A 46 -0.21 -4.35 -7.49
N PRO A 47 -0.57 -4.19 -6.20
CA PRO A 47 0.40 -3.88 -5.17
C PRO A 47 1.45 -4.98 -5.07
N ALA A 48 2.69 -4.62 -4.81
CA ALA A 48 3.73 -5.58 -4.51
C ALA A 48 4.55 -5.04 -3.35
N THR A 49 4.44 -5.70 -2.20
CA THR A 49 4.88 -5.19 -0.90
C THR A 49 5.65 -6.31 -0.23
N ALA A 50 6.97 -6.12 -0.12
CA ALA A 50 7.86 -7.13 0.47
C ALA A 50 8.04 -6.93 1.98
N THR A 51 7.69 -5.75 2.49
CA THR A 51 7.90 -5.36 3.88
C THR A 51 6.59 -4.93 4.54
N PRO A 52 6.48 -5.03 5.86
CA PRO A 52 5.37 -4.47 6.63
C PRO A 52 5.19 -2.96 6.44
N TRP A 53 4.06 -2.45 6.91
CA TRP A 53 3.83 -1.01 6.99
C TRP A 53 4.85 -0.35 7.92
N ILE A 54 5.28 0.85 7.53
CA ILE A 54 6.10 1.73 8.34
C ILE A 54 5.13 2.58 9.17
N PRO A 55 5.21 2.54 10.52
CA PRO A 55 4.32 3.31 11.37
C PRO A 55 4.58 4.80 11.19
N GLY A 56 3.52 5.60 11.23
CA GLY A 56 3.60 7.07 11.16
C GLY A 56 4.01 7.73 12.48
N GLY A 57 3.98 6.97 13.58
CA GLY A 57 4.34 7.41 14.93
C GLY A 57 4.74 6.26 15.85
N ALA A 58 4.83 6.55 17.15
CA ALA A 58 5.11 5.52 18.15
C ALA A 58 3.91 4.56 18.28
N PRO A 59 4.14 3.24 18.38
CA PRO A 59 3.05 2.27 18.47
C PRO A 59 2.38 2.36 19.85
N THR A 60 1.20 2.98 19.94
CA THR A 60 0.47 3.14 21.21
C THR A 60 -0.56 2.05 21.48
N VAL A 61 -0.94 1.27 20.45
CA VAL A 61 -1.90 0.17 20.56
C VAL A 61 -1.36 -1.07 19.84
N LEU A 62 -1.53 -2.25 20.45
CA LEU A 62 -1.20 -3.54 19.85
C LEU A 62 -2.47 -4.29 19.45
N LEU A 63 -2.46 -4.88 18.26
CA LEU A 63 -3.49 -5.74 17.70
C LEU A 63 -2.85 -7.08 17.31
N GLY A 64 -3.20 -8.15 18.02
CA GLY A 64 -2.59 -9.47 17.79
C GLY A 64 -1.08 -9.46 17.99
N ASN A 65 -0.61 -8.83 19.06
CA ASN A 65 0.80 -8.65 19.43
C ASN A 65 1.63 -7.79 18.46
N MET A 66 0.99 -7.10 17.51
CA MET A 66 1.67 -6.26 16.53
C MET A 66 1.11 -4.84 16.58
N PRO A 67 1.91 -3.80 16.31
CA PRO A 67 1.42 -2.44 16.34
C PRO A 67 0.23 -2.22 15.40
N ALA A 68 -0.77 -1.50 15.91
CA ALA A 68 -1.92 -1.09 15.12
C ALA A 68 -1.50 -0.14 13.99
N LEU A 69 -2.20 -0.25 12.85
CA LEU A 69 -1.98 0.60 11.70
C LEU A 69 -2.67 1.95 11.92
N ASP A 70 -1.94 3.05 11.76
CA ASP A 70 -2.47 4.40 11.86
C ASP A 70 -2.65 5.04 10.47
N ALA A 71 -3.39 6.15 10.40
CA ALA A 71 -3.63 6.86 9.12
C ALA A 71 -2.36 7.50 8.51
N ASN A 72 -1.32 7.69 9.32
CA ASN A 72 -0.04 8.27 8.89
C ASN A 72 0.93 7.20 8.38
N SER A 73 0.58 5.92 8.52
CA SER A 73 1.42 4.79 8.15
C SER A 73 1.59 4.74 6.64
N THR A 74 2.79 4.36 6.24
CA THR A 74 3.18 4.31 4.84
C THR A 74 3.70 2.92 4.51
N LEU A 75 3.48 2.49 3.28
CA LEU A 75 3.96 1.19 2.82
C LEU A 75 4.73 1.34 1.52
N MET A 76 5.93 0.77 1.51
CA MET A 76 6.81 0.80 0.35
C MET A 76 6.41 -0.28 -0.64
N CYS A 77 6.10 0.13 -1.85
CA CYS A 77 5.83 -0.78 -2.97
C CYS A 77 7.13 -1.09 -3.70
N THR A 78 7.34 -2.35 -4.06
CA THR A 78 8.51 -2.81 -4.83
C THR A 78 8.55 -2.20 -6.23
N TRP A 79 7.42 -1.67 -6.71
CA TRP A 79 7.37 -0.86 -7.93
C TRP A 79 7.98 0.54 -7.75
N GLY A 80 8.52 0.87 -6.58
CA GLY A 80 9.11 2.19 -6.28
C GLY A 80 8.08 3.25 -5.86
N GLY A 81 6.84 2.84 -5.59
CA GLY A 81 5.78 3.73 -5.09
C GLY A 81 5.65 3.70 -3.57
N VAL A 82 4.97 4.70 -3.01
CA VAL A 82 4.58 4.73 -1.59
C VAL A 82 3.06 4.67 -1.50
N ILE A 83 2.55 3.70 -0.76
CA ILE A 83 1.12 3.53 -0.48
C ILE A 83 0.81 4.28 0.81
N LYS A 84 -0.25 5.11 0.77
CA LYS A 84 -0.72 5.90 1.90
C LYS A 84 -2.21 5.69 2.11
N ILE A 85 -2.63 5.79 3.36
CA ILE A 85 -4.05 5.73 3.73
C ILE A 85 -4.65 7.12 3.53
N LEU A 86 -5.55 7.25 2.55
CA LEU A 86 -6.24 8.52 2.29
C LEU A 86 -7.51 8.67 3.11
N MET A 87 -8.22 7.56 3.33
CA MET A 87 -9.49 7.56 4.05
C MET A 87 -9.52 6.35 5.00
N PRO A 88 -9.31 6.57 6.31
CA PRO A 88 -9.36 5.49 7.28
C PRO A 88 -10.80 5.00 7.47
N GLY A 89 -11.00 3.69 7.44
CA GLY A 89 -12.32 3.07 7.64
C GLY A 89 -12.81 3.11 9.10
N GLN A 90 -11.93 3.40 10.05
CA GLN A 90 -12.25 3.64 11.46
C GLN A 90 -11.81 5.05 11.83
N VAL A 91 -12.78 5.89 12.21
CA VAL A 91 -12.54 7.31 12.56
C VAL A 91 -12.60 7.60 14.06
N GLN A 92 -13.20 6.70 14.86
CA GLN A 92 -13.38 6.91 16.31
C GLN A 92 -12.21 6.42 17.18
N MET A 93 -11.22 5.74 16.59
CA MET A 93 -10.05 5.25 17.31
C MET A 93 -8.81 5.96 16.76
N LEU A 94 -8.61 7.21 17.21
CA LEU A 94 -7.32 7.87 17.04
C LEU A 94 -6.32 7.14 17.93
N ILE A 95 -5.40 6.43 17.30
CA ILE A 95 -4.20 5.88 17.95
C ILE A 95 -3.33 7.11 18.28
N PRO A 96 -3.19 7.48 19.58
CA PRO A 96 -2.50 8.70 19.99
C PRO A 96 -1.02 8.71 19.60
#